data_AF-A0AAN9W2Z0-F1
#
_entry.id   AF-A0AAN9W2Z0-F1
#
_cell.length_a   1.000
_cell.length_b   1.000
_cell.length_c   1.000
_cell.angle_alpha   90.00
_cell.angle_beta   90.00
_cell.angle_gamma   90.00
#
_symmetry.space_group_name_H-M   'P 1'
#
loop_
_entity.id
_entity.type
_entity.pdbx_description
1 polymer ?
#
loop_
_entity_poly.entity_id
_entity_poly.type
_entity_poly.pdbx_seq_one_letter_code
_entity_poly.pdbx_strand_id
1 'polypeptide(L)'
;MPRDSVDVCRKVRESGMKVGLALKPGTDVTAVEQYVDHADMVLIMTVKPGFGGQKFMTDMMNKVRWLRQQYPELDIEVDGVVGPAIYSLFIPTNKSLV
;
A
#
# COMPACT_ATOMS: atom_id res chain seq x y z
N MET A 1 5.04 7.72 10.93
CA MET A 1 5.19 6.31 11.37
C MET A 1 6.14 6.28 12.58
N PRO A 2 6.26 5.16 13.30
CA PRO A 2 7.23 5.02 14.39
C PRO A 2 8.68 5.29 13.95
N ARG A 3 9.50 5.91 14.82
CA ARG A 3 10.89 6.31 14.51
C ARG A 3 11.84 5.14 14.21
N ASP A 4 11.47 3.93 14.64
CA ASP A 4 12.22 2.68 14.47
C ASP A 4 11.85 1.90 13.19
N SER A 5 10.97 2.44 12.35
CA SER A 5 10.45 1.72 11.18
C SER A 5 11.55 1.31 10.19
N VAL A 6 12.61 2.13 10.01
CA VAL A 6 13.75 1.80 9.14
C VAL A 6 14.54 0.61 9.68
N ASP A 7 14.79 0.56 10.99
CA ASP A 7 15.48 -0.55 11.62
C ASP A 7 14.68 -1.85 11.53
N VAL A 8 13.35 -1.77 11.62
CA VAL A 8 12.46 -2.92 11.40
C VAL A 8 12.57 -3.41 9.94
N CYS A 9 12.53 -2.51 8.95
CA CYS A 9 12.69 -2.88 7.54
C CYS A 9 14.03 -3.59 7.29
N ARG A 10 15.12 -3.07 7.88
CA ARG A 10 16.45 -3.69 7.79
C ARG A 10 16.45 -5.11 8.37
N LYS A 11 15.90 -5.31 9.57
CA LYS A 11 15.83 -6.63 10.22
C LYS A 11 15.02 -7.64 9.40
N VAL A 12 13.92 -7.21 8.79
CA VAL A 12 13.12 -8.06 7.90
C VAL A 12 13.95 -8.50 6.69
N ARG A 13 14.68 -7.59 6.04
CA ARG A 13 15.59 -7.94 4.92
C ARG A 13 16.73 -8.86 5.35
N GLU A 14 17.33 -8.64 6.53
CA GLU A 14 18.37 -9.50 7.09
C GLU A 14 17.88 -10.93 7.37
N SER A 15 16.57 -11.11 7.57
CA SER A 15 15.95 -12.44 7.68
C SER A 15 15.63 -13.11 6.33
N GLY A 16 16.00 -12.47 5.20
CA GLY A 16 15.72 -12.98 3.85
C GLY A 16 14.29 -12.74 3.37
N MET A 17 13.53 -11.89 4.06
CA MET A 17 12.13 -11.57 3.72
C MET A 17 12.02 -10.24 2.97
N LYS A 18 10.97 -10.10 2.16
CA LYS A 18 10.57 -8.81 1.54
C LYS A 18 9.88 -7.90 2.56
N VAL A 19 10.02 -6.58 2.36
CA VAL A 19 9.43 -5.54 3.21
C VAL A 19 8.20 -4.93 2.56
N GLY A 20 7.08 -4.98 3.27
CA GLY A 20 5.84 -4.28 2.90
C GLY A 20 5.54 -3.11 3.84
N LEU A 21 5.07 -2.00 3.28
CA LEU A 21 4.56 -0.86 4.06
C LEU A 21 3.04 -0.74 3.91
N ALA A 22 2.31 -0.91 5.01
CA ALA A 22 0.85 -0.77 4.99
C ALA A 22 0.39 0.64 5.38
N LEU A 23 -0.48 1.23 4.57
CA LEU A 23 -1.13 2.50 4.83
C LEU A 23 -2.62 2.30 5.15
N LYS A 24 -3.00 2.59 6.39
CA LYS A 24 -4.40 2.71 6.80
C LYS A 24 -5.07 3.94 6.15
N PRO A 25 -6.42 3.99 6.05
CA PRO A 25 -7.11 5.08 5.38
C PRO A 25 -6.79 6.47 5.93
N GLY A 26 -6.68 6.61 7.25
CA GLY A 26 -6.37 7.89 7.91
C GLY A 26 -4.91 8.33 7.87
N THR A 27 -4.01 7.58 7.23
CA THR A 27 -2.60 7.99 7.06
C THR A 27 -2.41 8.64 5.70
N ASP A 28 -1.82 9.84 5.66
CA ASP A 28 -1.49 10.51 4.40
C ASP A 28 -0.52 9.67 3.55
N VAL A 29 -0.68 9.70 2.22
CA VAL A 29 0.16 8.89 1.32
C VAL A 29 1.62 9.33 1.34
N THR A 30 1.90 10.62 1.56
CA THR A 30 3.27 11.17 1.66
C THR A 30 4.07 10.58 2.81
N ALA A 31 3.41 9.95 3.80
CA ALA A 31 4.09 9.27 4.89
C ALA A 31 5.04 8.13 4.42
N VAL A 32 4.88 7.64 3.18
CA VAL A 32 5.77 6.62 2.59
C VAL A 32 7.12 7.18 2.16
N GLU A 33 7.24 8.48 1.89
CA GLU A 33 8.45 9.09 1.29
C GLU A 33 9.70 8.81 2.12
N GLN A 34 9.55 8.74 3.45
CA GLN A 34 10.65 8.48 4.38
C GLN A 34 11.11 7.02 4.41
N TYR A 35 10.35 6.10 3.81
CA TYR A 35 10.53 4.65 3.99
C TYR A 35 10.50 3.84 2.70
N VAL A 36 10.04 4.43 1.59
CA VAL A 36 9.80 3.72 0.32
C VAL A 36 11.06 3.04 -0.23
N ASP A 37 12.24 3.64 -0.05
CA ASP A 37 13.52 3.06 -0.47
C ASP A 37 13.92 1.79 0.32
N HIS A 38 13.28 1.58 1.48
CA HIS A 38 13.46 0.40 2.32
C HIS A 38 12.37 -0.65 2.11
N ALA A 39 11.38 -0.37 1.27
CA ALA A 39 10.26 -1.24 0.99
C ALA A 39 10.38 -1.89 -0.38
N ASP A 40 9.84 -3.10 -0.51
CA ASP A 40 9.68 -3.78 -1.80
C ASP A 40 8.25 -3.57 -2.34
N MET A 41 7.31 -3.20 -1.46
CA MET A 41 5.89 -3.07 -1.78
C MET A 41 5.18 -2.11 -0.82
N VAL A 42 4.14 -1.41 -1.30
CA VAL A 42 3.21 -0.63 -0.48
C VAL A 42 1.79 -1.19 -0.56
N LEU A 43 1.18 -1.45 0.59
CA LEU A 43 -0.19 -1.93 0.73
C LEU A 43 -1.13 -0.76 1.10
N ILE A 44 -2.15 -0.51 0.29
CA ILE A 44 -3.20 0.49 0.58
C ILE A 44 -4.43 -0.21 1.16
N MET A 45 -4.77 0.08 2.41
CA MET A 45 -6.00 -0.44 3.01
C MET A 45 -7.20 0.39 2.58
N THR A 46 -8.27 -0.26 2.13
CA THR A 46 -9.51 0.35 1.60
C THR A 46 -10.70 0.22 2.55
N VAL A 47 -10.43 -0.27 3.76
CA VAL A 47 -11.36 -0.35 4.89
C VAL A 47 -10.61 -0.04 6.17
N LYS A 48 -11.33 0.22 7.27
CA LYS A 48 -10.68 0.34 8.58
C LYS A 48 -10.16 -1.04 9.02
N PRO A 49 -8.89 -1.19 9.39
CA PRO A 49 -8.36 -2.47 9.86
C PRO A 49 -9.15 -3.00 11.07
N GLY A 50 -9.36 -4.33 11.11
CA GLY A 50 -9.90 -5.04 12.27
C GLY A 50 -11.34 -5.54 12.17
N PHE A 51 -12.14 -5.11 11.18
CA PHE A 51 -13.54 -5.53 11.02
C PHE A 51 -13.92 -5.89 9.58
N GLY A 52 -14.57 -7.03 9.38
CA GLY A 52 -15.15 -7.44 8.09
C GLY A 52 -16.48 -6.74 7.76
N GLY A 53 -16.89 -6.78 6.49
CA GLY A 53 -18.21 -6.27 6.04
C GLY A 53 -18.30 -4.76 5.79
N GLN A 54 -17.18 -4.04 5.85
CA GLN A 54 -17.13 -2.60 5.57
C GLN A 54 -17.20 -2.32 4.06
N LYS A 55 -17.74 -1.17 3.67
CA LYS A 55 -17.76 -0.74 2.27
C LYS A 55 -16.37 -0.30 1.81
N PHE A 56 -16.05 -0.58 0.56
CA PHE A 56 -14.83 -0.09 -0.10
C PHE A 56 -14.77 1.44 -0.12
N MET A 57 -13.64 1.99 0.34
CA MET A 57 -13.34 3.42 0.34
C MET A 57 -12.71 3.84 -0.99
N THR A 58 -13.53 4.31 -1.94
CA THR A 58 -13.08 4.67 -3.31
C THR A 58 -12.06 5.80 -3.35
N ASP A 59 -12.07 6.69 -2.36
CA ASP A 59 -11.11 7.78 -2.18
C ASP A 59 -9.68 7.28 -1.92
N MET A 60 -9.50 6.03 -1.47
CA MET A 60 -8.17 5.42 -1.32
C MET A 60 -7.47 5.20 -2.67
N MET A 61 -8.20 5.17 -3.78
CA MET A 61 -7.59 5.08 -5.13
C MET A 61 -6.76 6.32 -5.48
N ASN A 62 -7.00 7.45 -4.83
CA ASN A 62 -6.13 8.62 -4.99
C ASN A 62 -4.71 8.34 -4.49
N LYS A 63 -4.55 7.51 -3.44
CA LYS A 63 -3.23 7.10 -2.93
C LYS A 63 -2.52 6.18 -3.91
N VAL A 64 -3.26 5.23 -4.51
CA VAL A 64 -2.73 4.32 -5.53
C VAL A 64 -2.23 5.11 -6.75
N ARG A 65 -3.03 6.07 -7.25
CA ARG A 65 -2.64 6.94 -8.37
C ARG A 65 -1.40 7.77 -8.03
N TRP A 66 -1.36 8.36 -6.85
CA TRP A 66 -0.21 9.14 -6.39
C TRP A 66 1.05 8.28 -6.32
N LEU A 67 0.98 7.09 -5.71
CA LEU A 67 2.10 6.16 -5.62
C LEU A 67 2.60 5.73 -6.99
N ARG A 68 1.71 5.38 -7.92
CA ARG A 68 2.14 4.98 -9.28
C ARG A 68 2.78 6.12 -10.05
N GLN A 69 2.32 7.36 -9.85
CA GLN A 69 2.92 8.54 -10.49
C GLN A 69 4.33 8.83 -9.95
N GLN A 70 4.54 8.72 -8.64
CA GLN A 70 5.84 9.01 -8.01
C GLN A 70 6.82 7.84 -8.09
N TYR A 71 6.32 6.61 -8.03
CA TYR A 71 7.11 5.38 -8.00
C TYR A 71 6.59 4.39 -9.06
N PRO A 72 6.89 4.60 -10.36
CA PRO A 72 6.34 3.81 -11.45
C PRO A 72 6.64 2.31 -11.36
N GLU A 73 7.75 1.95 -10.72
CA GLU A 73 8.21 0.56 -10.61
C GLU A 73 7.79 -0.14 -9.32
N LEU A 74 7.23 0.59 -8.35
CA LEU A 74 6.85 0.05 -7.05
C LEU A 74 5.69 -0.94 -7.16
N ASP A 75 5.78 -2.05 -6.42
CA ASP A 75 4.66 -2.96 -6.25
C ASP A 75 3.65 -2.34 -5.28
N ILE A 76 2.38 -2.26 -5.71
CA ILE A 76 1.29 -1.63 -4.95
C ILE A 76 0.18 -2.64 -4.79
N GLU A 77 -0.12 -3.02 -3.56
CA GLU A 77 -1.23 -3.92 -3.23
C GLU A 77 -2.40 -3.13 -2.64
N VAL A 78 -3.60 -3.71 -2.70
CA VAL A 78 -4.81 -3.08 -2.19
C VAL A 78 -5.64 -4.06 -1.39
N ASP A 79 -5.68 -3.87 -0.06
CA ASP A 79 -6.41 -4.76 0.85
C ASP A 79 -7.73 -4.15 1.32
N GLY A 80 -8.79 -4.95 1.28
CA GLY A 80 -10.14 -4.63 1.72
C GLY A 80 -11.20 -5.37 0.92
N VAL A 81 -12.38 -4.76 0.75
CA VAL A 81 -13.44 -5.37 -0.08
C VAL A 81 -13.12 -5.15 -1.54
N VAL A 82 -12.33 -6.05 -2.13
CA VAL A 82 -12.02 -6.08 -3.56
C VAL A 82 -12.93 -7.10 -4.24
N GLY A 83 -13.72 -6.65 -5.22
CA GLY A 83 -14.61 -7.51 -6.00
C GLY A 83 -14.65 -7.08 -7.47
N PRO A 84 -15.26 -7.86 -8.37
CA PRO A 84 -15.23 -7.65 -9.83
C PRO A 84 -15.53 -6.22 -10.29
N ALA A 85 -16.47 -5.54 -9.63
CA ALA A 85 -16.82 -4.16 -9.94
C ALA A 85 -15.67 -3.16 -9.72
N ILE A 86 -14.75 -3.47 -8.81
CA ILE A 86 -13.64 -2.59 -8.39
C ILE A 86 -12.38 -2.85 -9.22
N TYR A 87 -12.23 -4.02 -9.85
CA TYR A 87 -11.12 -4.34 -10.76
C TYR A 87 -10.91 -3.28 -11.85
N SER A 88 -11.99 -2.68 -12.37
CA SER A 88 -11.90 -1.61 -13.36
C SER A 88 -11.13 -0.36 -12.89
N LEU A 89 -11.07 -0.09 -11.58
CA LEU A 89 -10.27 1.02 -11.02
C LEU A 89 -8.77 0.70 -10.95
N PHE A 90 -8.40 -0.58 -11.04
CA PHE A 90 -7.02 -1.08 -10.91
C PHE A 90 -6.32 -1.32 -12.25
N ILE A 91 -7.06 -1.54 -13.34
CA ILE A 91 -6.48 -2.00 -14.61
C ILE A 91 -5.57 -1.02 -15.38
N PRO A 92 -5.45 0.31 -15.13
CA PRO A 92 -4.55 1.11 -15.96
C PRO A 92 -3.04 0.91 -15.67
N THR A 93 -2.63 0.06 -14.72
CA THR A 93 -1.21 -0.09 -14.36
C THR A 93 -0.64 -1.46 -14.69
N ASN A 94 0.45 -1.50 -15.47
CA ASN A 94 1.15 -2.70 -15.96
C ASN A 94 1.89 -3.55 -14.88
N LYS A 95 1.58 -3.38 -13.58
CA LYS A 95 2.15 -4.18 -12.48
C LYS A 95 1.06 -4.57 -11.48
N SER A 96 1.26 -5.72 -10.82
CA SER A 96 0.29 -6.37 -9.95
C SER A 96 -0.40 -5.38 -9.00
N LEU A 97 -1.72 -5.33 -9.11
CA LEU A 97 -2.66 -4.79 -8.14
C LEU A 97 -3.49 -5.99 -7.69
N VAL A 98 -3.08 -6.61 -6.60
CA VAL A 98 -3.88 -7.61 -5.89
C VAL A 98 -4.01 -7.16 -4.44
#